data_AF-A0A0S8HZ79-F1
#
_entry.id   AF-A0A0S8HZ79-F1
#
_cell.length_a   1.000
_cell.length_b   1.000
_cell.length_c   1.000
_cell.angle_alpha   90.00
_cell.angle_beta   90.00
_cell.angle_gamma   90.00
#
_symmetry.space_group_name_H-M   'P 1'
#
loop_
_entity.id
_entity.type
_entity.pdbx_description
1 polymer ?
#
loop_
_entity_poly.entity_id
_entity_poly.type
_entity_poly.pdbx_seq_one_letter_code
_entity_poly.pdbx_strand_id
1 'polypeptide(L)'
;MGTEDKSGSGLKVYGWIGLAVIAISEALLFAGVPFVRTFFTPLAWSGYILFTDSLVFRQKGNSLIMGRPREFLLLLPFSIGFWLIFEFYNLYLRNWHYVGLPEELLIRLLGYAWAFATIWPAILETAELLEGWKKISRRKVRPWRIRKEHLVISLFFGSFCLVLPLLTPLSAAHYLAAPVWLGFIFLLDPLNYWMEKDSLFLDLERGDPRKLYSLLLSGFVCGFLWEFWNYWAGARWHYTVPIVGHIKIFEMPVLGYLGFPPFAVECFTLWAFVKNGFRRARGSHG
;
A
#
# COMPACT_ATOMS: atom_id res chain seq x y z
N MET A 1 7.21 12.86 -38.94
CA MET A 1 7.60 11.51 -39.41
C MET A 1 7.55 10.59 -38.20
N GLY A 2 6.50 9.78 -38.09
CA GLY A 2 6.37 8.67 -37.13
C GLY A 2 6.01 8.99 -35.68
N THR A 3 4.90 9.66 -35.39
CA THR A 3 4.22 9.42 -34.11
C THR A 3 3.46 8.10 -34.25
N GLU A 4 4.15 6.99 -34.02
CA GLU A 4 3.48 5.70 -33.80
C GLU A 4 2.56 5.85 -32.60
N ASP A 5 1.27 5.93 -32.88
CA ASP A 5 0.21 5.69 -31.92
C ASP A 5 0.35 4.24 -31.45
N LYS A 6 1.12 3.99 -30.39
CA LYS A 6 1.13 2.70 -29.67
C LYS A 6 -0.15 2.56 -28.84
N SER A 7 -1.30 2.78 -29.45
CA SER A 7 -2.59 2.34 -28.94
C SER A 7 -2.88 1.00 -29.62
N GLY A 8 -2.73 -0.12 -28.90
CA GLY A 8 -2.98 -1.41 -29.56
C GLY A 8 -2.68 -2.73 -28.87
N SER A 9 -2.12 -2.81 -27.66
CA SER A 9 -2.13 -4.10 -26.95
C SER A 9 -3.32 -4.17 -26.01
N GLY A 10 -4.24 -5.09 -26.25
CA GLY A 10 -5.28 -5.45 -25.28
C GLY A 10 -4.67 -5.86 -23.93
N LEU A 11 -5.52 -6.07 -22.94
CA LEU A 11 -5.09 -6.66 -21.66
C LEU A 11 -4.31 -7.96 -21.93
N LYS A 12 -3.24 -8.17 -21.16
CA LYS A 12 -2.49 -9.42 -21.17
C LYS A 12 -3.38 -10.55 -20.63
N VAL A 13 -3.10 -11.78 -21.05
CA VAL A 13 -3.88 -12.97 -20.62
C VAL A 13 -3.96 -13.07 -19.10
N TYR A 14 -2.86 -12.81 -18.37
CA TYR A 14 -2.87 -12.85 -16.91
C TYR A 14 -3.77 -11.76 -16.28
N GLY A 15 -3.99 -10.63 -16.96
CA GLY A 15 -4.92 -9.60 -16.50
C GLY A 15 -6.38 -10.09 -16.56
N TRP A 16 -6.74 -10.82 -17.61
CA TRP A 16 -8.04 -11.49 -17.72
C TRP A 16 -8.19 -12.62 -16.69
N ILE A 17 -7.13 -13.38 -16.44
CA ILE A 17 -7.09 -14.37 -15.35
C ILE A 17 -7.35 -13.67 -14.01
N GLY A 18 -6.73 -12.51 -13.77
CA GLY A 18 -6.96 -11.72 -12.56
C GLY A 18 -8.43 -11.31 -12.38
N LEU A 19 -9.07 -10.83 -13.44
CA LEU A 19 -10.51 -10.53 -13.43
C LEU A 19 -11.37 -11.78 -13.18
N ALA A 20 -11.03 -12.90 -13.82
CA ALA A 20 -11.74 -14.15 -13.61
C ALA A 20 -11.61 -14.64 -12.15
N VAL A 21 -10.43 -14.50 -11.55
CA VAL A 21 -10.20 -14.82 -10.13
C VAL A 21 -11.12 -13.98 -9.23
N ILE A 22 -11.23 -12.68 -9.47
CA ILE A 22 -12.15 -11.81 -8.69
C ILE A 22 -13.60 -12.28 -8.89
N ALA A 23 -14.07 -12.38 -10.12
CA ALA A 23 -15.47 -12.72 -10.42
C ALA A 23 -15.87 -14.10 -9.90
N ILE A 24 -15.01 -15.10 -10.06
CA ILE A 24 -15.23 -16.46 -9.55
C ILE A 24 -15.21 -16.44 -8.02
N SER A 25 -14.29 -15.71 -7.39
CA SER A 25 -14.24 -15.60 -5.92
C SER A 25 -15.51 -14.95 -5.37
N GLU A 26 -16.02 -13.91 -6.02
CA GLU A 26 -17.30 -13.28 -5.64
C GLU A 26 -18.48 -14.25 -5.80
N ALA A 27 -18.57 -14.95 -6.93
CA ALA A 27 -19.64 -15.93 -7.16
C ALA A 27 -19.61 -17.07 -6.13
N LEU A 28 -18.42 -17.63 -5.85
CA LEU A 28 -18.25 -18.72 -4.88
C LEU A 28 -18.46 -18.24 -3.43
N LEU A 29 -18.17 -16.97 -3.12
CA LEU A 29 -18.48 -16.36 -1.84
C LEU A 29 -20.00 -16.37 -1.61
N PHE A 30 -20.78 -15.88 -2.58
CA PHE A 30 -22.25 -15.87 -2.49
C PHE A 30 -22.86 -17.28 -2.56
N ALA A 31 -22.21 -18.23 -3.22
CA ALA A 31 -22.58 -19.64 -3.17
C ALA A 31 -22.23 -20.33 -1.83
N GLY A 32 -21.57 -19.63 -0.91
CA GLY A 32 -21.30 -20.11 0.44
C GLY A 32 -20.11 -21.06 0.55
N VAL A 33 -19.22 -21.13 -0.45
CA VAL A 33 -18.08 -22.08 -0.46
C VAL A 33 -17.12 -21.78 0.69
N PRO A 34 -16.90 -22.71 1.65
CA PRO A 34 -16.17 -22.42 2.88
C PRO A 34 -14.76 -21.88 2.64
N PHE A 35 -13.99 -22.51 1.74
CA PHE A 35 -12.63 -22.09 1.41
C PHE A 35 -12.59 -20.63 0.91
N VAL A 36 -13.48 -20.28 -0.01
CA VAL A 36 -13.53 -18.93 -0.58
C VAL A 36 -13.98 -17.94 0.48
N ARG A 37 -14.97 -18.26 1.32
CA ARG A 37 -15.36 -17.38 2.43
C ARG A 37 -14.19 -17.07 3.35
N THR A 38 -13.38 -18.07 3.71
CA THR A 38 -12.21 -17.89 4.57
C THR A 38 -11.10 -17.08 3.89
N PHE A 39 -10.80 -17.35 2.62
CA PHE A 39 -9.66 -16.73 1.91
C PHE A 39 -10.09 -15.67 0.89
N PHE A 40 -11.29 -15.09 1.03
CA PHE A 40 -11.86 -14.19 0.03
C PHE A 40 -10.97 -12.98 -0.23
N THR A 41 -10.52 -12.31 0.84
CA THR A 41 -9.69 -11.11 0.75
C THR A 41 -8.39 -11.35 -0.03
N PRO A 42 -7.51 -12.32 0.34
CA PRO A 42 -6.30 -12.57 -0.43
C PRO A 42 -6.57 -13.06 -1.86
N LEU A 43 -7.66 -13.79 -2.12
CA LEU A 43 -8.06 -14.19 -3.47
C LEU A 43 -8.39 -12.97 -4.35
N ALA A 44 -9.26 -12.09 -3.86
CA ALA A 44 -9.67 -10.88 -4.56
C ALA A 44 -8.47 -9.96 -4.84
N TRP A 45 -7.60 -9.73 -3.85
CA TRP A 45 -6.39 -8.93 -4.03
C TRP A 45 -5.40 -9.55 -5.01
N SER A 46 -5.23 -10.87 -5.01
CA SER A 46 -4.37 -11.56 -5.98
C SER A 46 -4.86 -11.35 -7.41
N GLY A 47 -6.18 -11.47 -7.63
CA GLY A 47 -6.78 -11.16 -8.93
C GLY A 47 -6.64 -9.69 -9.33
N TYR A 48 -6.81 -8.79 -8.37
CA TYR A 48 -6.68 -7.34 -8.57
C TYR A 48 -5.27 -6.92 -8.96
N ILE A 49 -4.25 -7.49 -8.32
CA ILE A 49 -2.83 -7.21 -8.65
C ILE A 49 -2.54 -7.61 -10.10
N LEU A 50 -2.95 -8.82 -10.51
CA LEU A 50 -2.74 -9.29 -11.89
C LEU A 50 -3.45 -8.40 -12.92
N PHE A 51 -4.69 -8.01 -12.63
CA PHE A 51 -5.46 -7.13 -13.50
C PHE A 51 -4.83 -5.74 -13.61
N THR A 52 -4.47 -5.15 -12.46
CA THR A 52 -3.90 -3.80 -12.37
C THR A 52 -2.53 -3.74 -13.04
N ASP A 53 -1.65 -4.72 -12.80
CA ASP A 53 -0.36 -4.81 -13.49
C ASP A 53 -0.54 -4.87 -15.02
N SER A 54 -1.51 -5.65 -15.51
CA SER A 54 -1.78 -5.69 -16.95
C SER A 54 -2.28 -4.35 -17.49
N LEU A 55 -3.00 -3.55 -16.71
CA LEU A 55 -3.40 -2.20 -17.09
C LEU A 55 -2.21 -1.24 -17.11
N VAL A 56 -1.31 -1.34 -16.12
CA VAL A 56 -0.05 -0.59 -16.08
C VAL A 56 0.81 -0.93 -17.30
N PHE A 57 0.97 -2.21 -17.62
CA PHE A 57 1.72 -2.65 -18.79
C PHE A 57 1.11 -2.09 -20.08
N ARG A 58 -0.22 -2.13 -20.22
CA ARG A 58 -0.91 -1.55 -21.37
C ARG A 58 -0.67 -0.04 -21.49
N GLN A 59 -0.63 0.67 -20.37
CA GLN A 59 -0.50 2.13 -20.34
C GLN A 59 0.95 2.60 -20.55
N LYS A 60 1.92 1.90 -19.97
CA LYS A 60 3.33 2.34 -19.90
C LYS A 60 4.30 1.48 -20.72
N GLY A 61 3.86 0.33 -21.23
CA GLY A 61 4.70 -0.67 -21.89
C GLY A 61 5.64 -1.44 -20.94
N ASN A 62 5.55 -1.18 -19.64
CA ASN A 62 6.35 -1.76 -18.58
C ASN A 62 5.50 -1.81 -17.30
N SER A 63 5.60 -2.87 -16.52
CA SER A 63 4.86 -3.06 -15.25
C SER A 63 5.72 -3.79 -14.21
N LEU A 64 5.23 -4.02 -12.99
CA LEU A 64 6.03 -4.66 -11.95
C LEU A 64 6.24 -6.14 -12.25
N ILE A 65 5.20 -6.87 -12.63
CA ILE A 65 5.25 -8.32 -12.89
C ILE A 65 5.99 -8.61 -14.19
N MET A 66 5.66 -7.93 -15.29
CA MET A 66 6.26 -8.22 -16.60
C MET A 66 7.62 -7.56 -16.79
N GLY A 67 7.76 -6.32 -16.33
CA GLY A 67 8.95 -5.52 -16.57
C GLY A 67 10.01 -5.63 -15.47
N ARG A 68 9.58 -5.88 -14.24
CA ARG A 68 10.44 -5.87 -13.05
C ARG A 68 10.15 -7.07 -12.13
N PRO A 69 10.10 -8.32 -12.63
CA PRO A 69 9.66 -9.48 -11.85
C PRO A 69 10.48 -9.72 -10.58
N ARG A 70 11.79 -9.39 -10.59
CA ARG A 70 12.62 -9.46 -9.38
C ARG A 70 12.18 -8.45 -8.32
N GLU A 71 11.77 -7.25 -8.72
CA GLU A 71 11.22 -6.24 -7.82
C GLU A 71 9.89 -6.74 -7.23
N PHE A 72 9.01 -7.32 -8.06
CA PHE A 72 7.77 -7.95 -7.61
C PHE A 72 8.00 -9.07 -6.59
N LEU A 73 8.87 -10.03 -6.90
CA LEU A 73 9.14 -11.18 -6.02
C LEU A 73 9.78 -10.78 -4.69
N LEU A 74 10.61 -9.74 -4.67
CA LEU A 74 11.14 -9.18 -3.42
C LEU A 74 10.05 -8.43 -2.65
N LEU A 75 9.15 -7.73 -3.34
CA LEU A 75 8.08 -6.97 -2.68
C LEU A 75 7.14 -7.86 -1.87
N LEU A 76 6.89 -9.11 -2.27
CA LEU A 76 5.98 -10.02 -1.57
C LEU A 76 6.39 -10.29 -0.09
N PRO A 77 7.60 -10.81 0.21
CA PRO A 77 8.02 -11.01 1.60
C PRO A 77 8.21 -9.70 2.36
N PHE A 78 8.63 -8.62 1.68
CA PHE A 78 8.72 -7.30 2.32
C PHE A 78 7.33 -6.76 2.69
N SER A 79 6.30 -6.99 1.88
CA SER A 79 4.91 -6.62 2.19
C SER A 79 4.43 -7.29 3.47
N ILE A 80 4.76 -8.58 3.66
CA ILE A 80 4.49 -9.29 4.92
C ILE A 80 5.24 -8.61 6.08
N GLY A 81 6.55 -8.42 5.93
CA GLY A 81 7.38 -7.81 6.98
C GLY A 81 6.94 -6.39 7.36
N PHE A 82 6.57 -5.57 6.37
CA PHE A 82 6.07 -4.23 6.59
C PHE A 82 4.72 -4.23 7.30
N TRP A 83 3.78 -5.09 6.90
CA TRP A 83 2.51 -5.19 7.61
C TRP A 83 2.69 -5.63 9.07
N LEU A 84 3.63 -6.54 9.34
CA LEU A 84 3.95 -6.97 10.71
C LEU A 84 4.48 -5.84 11.60
N ILE A 85 5.04 -4.76 11.04
CA ILE A 85 5.38 -3.54 11.80
C ILE A 85 4.10 -2.90 12.34
N PHE A 86 3.06 -2.79 11.52
CA PHE A 86 1.77 -2.22 11.94
C PHE A 86 1.05 -3.15 12.93
N GLU A 87 1.14 -4.48 12.75
CA GLU A 87 0.67 -5.45 13.74
C GLU A 87 1.37 -5.27 15.10
N PHE A 88 2.67 -5.01 15.11
CA PHE A 88 3.41 -4.72 16.34
C PHE A 88 2.86 -3.47 17.04
N TYR A 89 2.64 -2.37 16.31
CA TYR A 89 1.99 -1.19 16.89
C TYR A 89 0.58 -1.50 17.40
N ASN A 90 -0.16 -2.35 16.69
CA ASN A 90 -1.52 -2.72 17.06
C ASN A 90 -1.60 -3.49 18.40
N LEU A 91 -0.50 -4.07 18.90
CA LEU A 91 -0.44 -4.62 20.27
C LEU A 91 -0.72 -3.53 21.34
N TYR A 92 -0.33 -2.30 21.04
CA TYR A 92 -0.54 -1.12 21.90
C TYR A 92 -1.82 -0.38 21.53
N LEU A 93 -2.00 -0.13 20.23
CA LEU A 93 -3.11 0.66 19.72
C LEU A 93 -4.47 -0.06 19.84
N ARG A 94 -4.49 -1.39 19.66
CA ARG A 94 -5.70 -2.22 19.67
C ARG A 94 -6.81 -1.65 18.77
N ASN A 95 -6.44 -1.16 17.59
CA ASN A 95 -7.36 -0.53 16.65
C ASN A 95 -8.00 -1.52 15.67
N TRP A 96 -7.43 -2.71 15.52
CA TRP A 96 -8.07 -3.80 14.78
C TRP A 96 -7.79 -5.15 15.41
N HIS A 97 -8.61 -6.13 15.09
CA HIS A 97 -8.36 -7.55 15.35
C HIS A 97 -9.01 -8.40 14.25
N TYR A 98 -8.62 -9.67 14.20
CA TYR A 98 -9.12 -10.59 13.18
C TYR A 98 -10.24 -11.46 13.74
N VAL A 99 -11.27 -11.70 12.94
CA VAL A 99 -12.39 -12.60 13.26
C VAL A 99 -12.59 -13.63 12.15
N GLY A 100 -13.19 -14.77 12.48
CA GLY A 100 -13.54 -15.82 11.50
C GLY A 100 -12.35 -16.56 10.87
N LEU A 101 -11.19 -16.52 11.53
CA LEU A 101 -9.99 -17.21 11.07
C LEU A 101 -10.06 -18.73 11.31
N PRO A 102 -9.35 -19.53 10.49
CA PRO A 102 -9.17 -20.95 10.74
C PRO A 102 -8.61 -21.23 12.14
N GLU A 103 -9.10 -22.29 12.78
CA GLU A 103 -8.59 -22.75 14.07
C GLU A 103 -7.19 -23.35 13.96
N GLU A 104 -6.94 -24.08 12.86
CA GLU A 104 -5.65 -24.70 12.60
C GLU A 104 -4.57 -23.63 12.35
N LEU A 105 -3.51 -23.66 13.16
CA LEU A 105 -2.48 -22.63 13.19
C LEU A 105 -1.76 -22.48 11.84
N LEU A 106 -1.38 -23.58 11.20
CA LEU A 106 -0.62 -23.53 9.95
C LEU A 106 -1.46 -22.92 8.83
N ILE A 107 -2.71 -23.36 8.66
CA ILE A 107 -3.65 -22.76 7.71
C ILE A 107 -3.84 -21.26 7.98
N ARG A 108 -4.00 -20.87 9.25
CA ARG A 108 -4.14 -19.46 9.62
C ARG A 108 -2.90 -18.63 9.29
N LEU A 109 -1.70 -19.14 9.56
CA LEU A 109 -0.44 -18.47 9.23
C LEU A 109 -0.24 -18.33 7.71
N LEU A 110 -0.61 -19.35 6.93
CA LEU A 110 -0.60 -19.26 5.47
C LEU A 110 -1.60 -18.22 4.94
N GLY A 111 -2.78 -18.15 5.55
CA GLY A 111 -3.77 -17.12 5.24
C GLY A 111 -3.26 -15.70 5.50
N TYR A 112 -2.62 -15.49 6.67
CA TYR A 112 -1.97 -14.20 6.98
C TYR A 112 -0.86 -13.87 5.99
N ALA A 113 0.06 -14.80 5.74
CA ALA A 113 1.17 -14.58 4.82
C ALA A 113 0.66 -14.22 3.42
N TRP A 114 -0.36 -14.92 2.92
CA TRP A 114 -0.97 -14.63 1.63
C TRP A 114 -1.62 -13.24 1.62
N ALA A 115 -2.47 -12.92 2.59
CA ALA A 115 -3.13 -11.62 2.62
C ALA A 115 -2.12 -10.47 2.76
N PHE A 116 -1.18 -10.57 3.69
CA PHE A 116 -0.19 -9.52 3.92
C PHE A 116 0.77 -9.34 2.73
N ALA A 117 1.08 -10.41 1.99
CA ALA A 117 1.90 -10.32 0.78
C ALA A 117 1.26 -9.47 -0.33
N THR A 118 -0.07 -9.31 -0.32
CA THR A 118 -0.79 -8.59 -1.40
C THR A 118 -0.92 -7.08 -1.17
N ILE A 119 -0.68 -6.60 0.05
CA ILE A 119 -0.95 -5.20 0.45
C ILE A 119 -0.10 -4.21 -0.35
N TRP A 120 1.24 -4.32 -0.31
CA TRP A 120 2.13 -3.40 -1.01
C TRP A 120 1.98 -3.49 -2.54
N PRO A 121 1.99 -4.70 -3.16
CA PRO A 121 1.81 -4.80 -4.59
C PRO A 121 0.53 -4.12 -5.07
N ALA A 122 -0.60 -4.33 -4.40
CA ALA A 122 -1.87 -3.72 -4.79
C ALA A 122 -1.82 -2.19 -4.75
N ILE A 123 -1.29 -1.62 -3.67
CA ILE A 123 -1.20 -0.17 -3.48
C ILE A 123 -0.23 0.47 -4.49
N LEU A 124 0.95 -0.12 -4.69
CA LEU A 124 1.97 0.44 -5.56
C LEU A 124 1.61 0.30 -7.04
N GLU A 125 1.03 -0.83 -7.47
CA GLU A 125 0.52 -1.00 -8.84
C GLU A 125 -0.60 -0.02 -9.15
N THR A 126 -1.52 0.18 -8.20
CA THR A 126 -2.61 1.15 -8.35
C THR A 126 -2.06 2.57 -8.45
N ALA A 127 -1.06 2.93 -7.64
CA ALA A 127 -0.40 4.22 -7.75
C ALA A 127 0.30 4.38 -9.10
N GLU A 128 0.97 3.34 -9.60
CA GLU A 128 1.64 3.38 -10.90
C GLU A 128 0.64 3.56 -12.05
N LEU A 129 -0.50 2.87 -12.01
CA LEU A 129 -1.59 3.02 -12.99
C LEU A 129 -2.16 4.44 -13.00
N LEU A 130 -2.39 5.00 -11.82
CA LEU A 130 -2.92 6.35 -11.65
C LEU A 130 -1.92 7.43 -12.08
N GLU A 131 -0.63 7.22 -11.88
CA GLU A 131 0.41 8.16 -12.28
C GLU A 131 0.44 8.39 -13.80
N GLY A 132 0.15 7.35 -14.60
CA GLY A 132 0.04 7.49 -16.05
C GLY A 132 -1.29 8.09 -16.52
N TRP A 133 -2.26 8.31 -15.63
CA TRP A 133 -3.53 8.95 -15.99
C TRP A 133 -3.31 10.41 -16.37
N LYS A 134 -3.85 10.84 -17.53
CA LYS A 134 -3.63 12.17 -18.12
C LYS A 134 -3.86 13.35 -17.16
N LYS A 135 -4.78 13.23 -16.21
CA LYS A 135 -5.08 14.27 -15.21
C LYS A 135 -3.98 14.45 -14.16
N ILE A 136 -3.22 13.39 -13.88
CA ILE A 136 -2.09 13.39 -12.95
C ILE A 136 -0.79 13.60 -13.72
N SER A 137 -0.58 12.88 -14.83
CA SER A 137 0.70 12.86 -15.56
C SER A 137 1.17 14.22 -16.10
N ARG A 138 0.25 15.18 -16.23
CA ARG A 138 0.50 16.56 -16.68
C ARG A 138 0.68 17.57 -15.53
N ARG A 139 0.51 17.16 -14.28
CA ARG A 139 0.63 18.06 -13.12
C ARG A 139 2.09 18.41 -12.86
N LYS A 140 2.32 19.68 -12.62
CA LYS A 140 3.58 20.28 -12.18
C LYS A 140 3.25 21.25 -11.06
N VAL A 141 4.14 21.36 -10.08
CA VAL A 141 4.08 22.40 -9.05
C VAL A 141 5.33 23.23 -9.10
N ARG A 142 5.33 24.39 -8.43
CA ARG A 142 6.53 25.18 -8.27
C ARG A 142 7.59 24.32 -7.54
N PRO A 143 8.81 24.18 -8.08
CA PRO A 143 9.92 23.50 -7.41
C PRO A 143 10.08 24.00 -5.96
N TRP A 144 10.14 23.06 -5.01
CA TRP A 144 10.32 23.40 -3.60
C TRP A 144 11.78 23.22 -3.20
N ARG A 145 12.45 24.31 -2.80
CA ARG A 145 13.85 24.25 -2.35
C ARG A 145 13.97 23.48 -1.03
N ILE A 146 14.42 22.23 -1.08
CA ILE A 146 14.58 21.39 0.11
C ILE A 146 15.91 21.71 0.79
N ARG A 147 15.83 22.44 1.91
CA ARG A 147 16.97 22.67 2.80
C ARG A 147 17.15 21.55 3.82
N LYS A 148 18.35 21.46 4.38
CA LYS A 148 18.74 20.48 5.41
C LYS A 148 17.81 20.53 6.63
N GLU A 149 17.35 21.72 7.02
CA GLU A 149 16.47 21.89 8.19
C GLU A 149 15.13 21.18 7.99
N HIS A 150 14.56 21.19 6.77
CA HIS A 150 13.28 20.49 6.51
C HIS A 150 13.43 18.99 6.69
N LEU A 151 14.55 18.43 6.23
CA LEU A 151 14.85 16.99 6.32
C LEU A 151 15.06 16.57 7.78
N VAL A 152 15.79 17.38 8.54
CA VAL A 152 16.02 17.13 9.98
C VAL A 152 14.71 17.25 10.76
N ILE A 153 13.91 18.28 10.54
CA ILE A 153 12.59 18.45 11.20
C ILE A 153 11.68 17.27 10.86
N SER A 154 11.63 16.85 9.60
CA SER A 154 10.87 15.68 9.16
C SER A 154 11.33 14.43 9.90
N LEU A 155 12.65 14.17 9.95
CA LEU A 155 13.20 13.00 10.63
C LEU A 155 12.84 12.97 12.13
N PHE A 156 12.96 14.12 12.81
CA PHE A 156 12.58 14.24 14.22
C PHE A 156 11.09 14.04 14.44
N PHE A 157 10.25 14.64 13.60
CA PHE A 157 8.80 14.51 13.69
C PHE A 157 8.37 13.05 13.44
N GLY A 158 8.89 12.39 12.40
CA GLY A 158 8.61 10.97 12.14
C GLY A 158 9.06 10.06 13.27
N SER A 159 10.26 10.28 13.81
CA SER A 159 10.76 9.55 14.99
C SER A 159 9.84 9.74 16.19
N PHE A 160 9.42 10.99 16.45
CA PHE A 160 8.49 11.30 17.53
C PHE A 160 7.14 10.59 17.34
N CYS A 161 6.57 10.64 16.13
CA CYS A 161 5.32 9.97 15.78
C CYS A 161 5.35 8.45 16.00
N LEU A 162 6.50 7.80 15.76
CA LEU A 162 6.66 6.36 15.90
C LEU A 162 7.01 5.93 17.34
N VAL A 163 7.75 6.76 18.08
CA VAL A 163 8.14 6.44 19.47
C VAL A 163 7.02 6.78 20.46
N LEU A 164 6.27 7.87 20.24
CA LEU A 164 5.24 8.35 21.17
C LEU A 164 4.20 7.27 21.55
N PRO A 165 3.62 6.48 20.62
CA PRO A 165 2.65 5.45 20.96
C PRO A 165 3.22 4.35 21.86
N LEU A 166 4.52 4.07 21.76
CA LEU A 166 5.21 3.03 22.54
C LEU A 166 5.51 3.46 23.98
N LEU A 167 5.70 4.77 24.20
CA LEU A 167 5.94 5.36 25.52
C LEU A 167 4.63 5.74 26.24
N THR A 168 3.51 5.77 25.51
CA THR A 168 2.21 6.16 26.06
C THR A 168 1.55 4.97 26.77
N PRO A 169 0.90 5.17 27.94
CA PRO A 169 0.14 4.11 28.59
C PRO A 169 -0.92 3.51 27.66
N LEU A 170 -1.16 2.20 27.77
CA LEU A 170 -2.11 1.47 26.91
C LEU A 170 -3.52 2.08 26.90
N SER A 171 -3.94 2.73 27.99
CA SER A 171 -5.23 3.42 28.11
C SER A 171 -5.37 4.65 27.21
N ALA A 172 -4.26 5.23 26.74
CA ALA A 172 -4.24 6.38 25.85
C ALA A 172 -3.64 6.06 24.48
N ALA A 173 -2.78 5.03 24.39
CA ALA A 173 -2.13 4.63 23.15
C ALA A 173 -3.13 4.35 22.02
N HIS A 174 -4.33 3.82 22.32
CA HIS A 174 -5.36 3.55 21.31
C HIS A 174 -5.88 4.77 20.52
N TYR A 175 -5.61 6.00 20.98
CA TYR A 175 -5.91 7.24 20.24
C TYR A 175 -4.76 7.71 19.34
N LEU A 176 -3.58 7.10 19.44
CA LEU A 176 -2.37 7.49 18.73
C LEU A 176 -2.15 6.71 17.44
N ALA A 177 -3.24 6.28 16.80
CA ALA A 177 -3.19 5.66 15.48
C ALA A 177 -2.56 6.58 14.44
N ALA A 178 -3.06 7.82 14.34
CA ALA A 178 -2.66 8.77 13.29
C ALA A 178 -1.14 9.04 13.25
N PRO A 179 -0.43 9.22 14.38
CA PRO A 179 1.03 9.24 14.40
C PRO A 179 1.70 8.05 13.71
N VAL A 180 1.22 6.82 13.94
CA VAL A 180 1.81 5.61 13.32
C VAL A 180 1.61 5.62 11.81
N TRP A 181 0.44 6.02 11.31
CA TRP A 181 0.12 6.07 9.86
C TRP A 181 0.77 7.24 9.11
N LEU A 182 1.54 8.09 9.79
CA LEU A 182 2.29 9.20 9.22
C LEU A 182 3.80 9.09 9.47
N GLY A 183 4.20 8.34 10.49
CA GLY A 183 5.53 8.38 11.05
C GLY A 183 6.61 7.92 10.07
N PHE A 184 6.38 6.86 9.31
CA PHE A 184 7.35 6.36 8.32
C PHE A 184 7.49 7.29 7.11
N ILE A 185 6.48 8.11 6.80
CA ILE A 185 6.60 9.14 5.75
C ILE A 185 7.73 10.10 6.15
N PHE A 186 7.58 10.69 7.34
CA PHE A 186 8.48 11.74 7.81
C PHE A 186 9.84 11.21 8.26
N LEU A 187 9.90 9.96 8.74
CA LEU A 187 11.15 9.30 9.11
C LEU A 187 11.98 8.89 7.88
N LEU A 188 11.37 8.18 6.92
CA LEU A 188 12.13 7.50 5.87
C LEU A 188 12.34 8.34 4.61
N ASP A 189 11.43 9.25 4.26
CA ASP A 189 11.61 10.04 3.04
C ASP A 189 12.84 10.97 3.07
N PRO A 190 13.24 11.57 4.21
CA PRO A 190 14.53 12.28 4.32
C PRO A 190 15.74 11.38 4.11
N LEU A 191 15.69 10.12 4.59
CA LEU A 191 16.77 9.16 4.38
C LEU A 191 16.86 8.77 2.91
N ASN A 192 15.70 8.56 2.28
CA ASN A 192 15.60 8.31 0.84
C ASN A 192 16.14 9.47 0.01
N TYR A 193 15.85 10.71 0.44
CA TYR A 193 16.37 11.92 -0.19
C TYR A 193 17.90 11.94 -0.16
N TRP A 194 18.52 11.65 0.99
CA TRP A 194 19.99 11.58 1.12
C TRP A 194 20.63 10.44 0.35
N MET A 195 19.87 9.42 -0.07
CA MET A 195 20.36 8.40 -0.99
C MET A 195 20.31 8.85 -2.45
N GLU A 196 19.73 10.03 -2.75
CA GLU A 196 19.59 10.62 -4.09
C GLU A 196 18.90 9.71 -5.12
N LYS A 197 17.93 8.93 -4.65
CA LYS A 197 17.16 7.98 -5.47
C LYS A 197 15.66 8.22 -5.32
N ASP A 198 14.86 7.18 -5.07
CA ASP A 198 13.41 7.28 -4.99
C ASP A 198 13.02 8.03 -3.71
N SER A 199 12.57 9.29 -3.81
CA SER A 199 12.15 10.14 -2.67
C SER A 199 11.09 11.16 -3.08
N LEU A 200 10.10 11.42 -2.22
CA LEU A 200 9.06 12.43 -2.46
C LEU A 200 9.59 13.85 -2.29
N PHE A 201 10.47 14.11 -1.31
CA PHE A 201 11.18 15.38 -1.21
C PHE A 201 11.96 15.70 -2.49
N LEU A 202 12.60 14.71 -3.11
CA LEU A 202 13.34 14.90 -4.36
C LEU A 202 12.39 15.18 -5.54
N ASP A 203 11.25 14.50 -5.59
CA ASP A 203 10.23 14.75 -6.61
C ASP A 203 9.64 16.18 -6.46
N LEU A 204 9.35 16.61 -5.23
CA LEU A 204 8.88 17.97 -4.92
C LEU A 204 9.93 19.05 -5.21
N GLU A 205 11.21 18.75 -4.97
CA GLU A 205 12.31 19.64 -5.35
C GLU A 205 12.36 19.86 -6.87
N ARG A 206 12.03 18.82 -7.64
CA ARG A 206 11.94 18.87 -9.10
C ARG A 206 10.61 19.45 -9.61
N GLY A 207 9.69 19.82 -8.71
CA GLY A 207 8.35 20.31 -9.05
C GLY A 207 7.45 19.23 -9.65
N ASP A 208 7.70 17.96 -9.33
CA ASP A 208 6.94 16.80 -9.81
C ASP A 208 6.07 16.20 -8.70
N PRO A 209 4.77 16.56 -8.60
CA PRO A 209 3.90 16.06 -7.55
C PRO A 209 3.25 14.70 -7.89
N ARG A 210 3.51 14.17 -9.08
CA ARG A 210 2.69 13.10 -9.69
C ARG A 210 2.66 11.86 -8.84
N LYS A 211 3.82 11.44 -8.32
CA LYS A 211 3.94 10.28 -7.45
C LYS A 211 3.13 10.45 -6.16
N LEU A 212 3.30 11.57 -5.46
CA LEU A 212 2.55 11.87 -4.24
C LEU A 212 1.03 11.83 -4.49
N TYR A 213 0.54 12.50 -5.53
CA TYR A 213 -0.89 12.51 -5.85
C TYR A 213 -1.42 11.12 -6.23
N SER A 214 -0.63 10.34 -6.95
CA SER A 214 -1.00 8.97 -7.32
C SER A 214 -1.05 8.04 -6.13
N LEU A 215 -0.12 8.19 -5.17
CA LEU A 215 -0.13 7.43 -3.91
C LEU A 215 -1.35 7.80 -3.06
N LEU A 216 -1.64 9.09 -2.87
CA LEU A 216 -2.81 9.51 -2.10
C LEU A 216 -4.11 8.98 -2.72
N LEU A 217 -4.26 9.07 -4.04
CA LEU A 217 -5.43 8.56 -4.75
C LEU A 217 -5.47 7.02 -4.73
N SER A 218 -4.33 6.35 -4.86
CA SER A 218 -4.21 4.89 -4.71
C SER A 218 -4.67 4.44 -3.34
N GLY A 219 -4.28 5.15 -2.28
CA GLY A 219 -4.75 4.89 -0.93
C GLY A 219 -6.27 4.99 -0.82
N PHE A 220 -6.89 6.01 -1.41
CA PHE A 220 -8.36 6.07 -1.46
C PHE A 220 -9.00 4.89 -2.22
N VAL A 221 -8.49 4.56 -3.41
CA VAL A 221 -9.04 3.45 -4.22
C VAL A 221 -8.86 2.11 -3.50
N CYS A 222 -7.65 1.81 -3.05
CA CYS A 222 -7.33 0.56 -2.37
C CYS A 222 -8.03 0.47 -1.01
N GLY A 223 -8.15 1.58 -0.28
CA GLY A 223 -8.88 1.63 0.98
C GLY A 223 -10.36 1.33 0.81
N PHE A 224 -10.99 1.88 -0.24
CA PHE A 224 -12.38 1.55 -0.56
C PHE A 224 -12.55 0.07 -0.93
N LEU A 225 -11.68 -0.47 -1.80
CA LEU A 225 -11.71 -1.89 -2.19
C LEU A 225 -11.39 -2.82 -1.02
N TRP A 226 -10.47 -2.42 -0.14
CA TRP A 226 -10.14 -3.14 1.08
C TRP A 226 -11.41 -3.32 1.91
N GLU A 227 -12.10 -2.23 2.21
CA GLU A 227 -13.32 -2.29 3.02
C GLU A 227 -14.44 -3.05 2.34
N PHE A 228 -14.60 -2.87 1.03
CA PHE A 228 -15.59 -3.59 0.24
C PHE A 228 -15.38 -5.10 0.33
N TRP A 229 -14.17 -5.62 0.06
CA TRP A 229 -13.93 -7.07 0.12
C TRP A 229 -13.87 -7.61 1.54
N ASN A 230 -13.30 -6.84 2.47
CA ASN A 230 -13.23 -7.21 3.89
C ASN A 230 -14.62 -7.38 4.51
N TYR A 231 -15.59 -6.56 4.12
CA TYR A 231 -16.95 -6.62 4.66
C TYR A 231 -17.61 -7.99 4.47
N TRP A 232 -17.45 -8.58 3.28
CA TRP A 232 -18.10 -9.84 2.90
C TRP A 232 -17.28 -11.08 3.28
N ALA A 233 -15.99 -10.92 3.57
CA ALA A 233 -15.11 -12.04 3.90
C ALA A 233 -15.52 -12.73 5.21
N GLY A 234 -15.39 -14.06 5.24
CA GLY A 234 -15.61 -14.85 6.46
C GLY A 234 -14.49 -14.62 7.48
N ALA A 235 -13.23 -14.62 7.03
CA ALA A 235 -12.11 -14.14 7.82
C ALA A 235 -11.80 -12.68 7.45
N ARG A 236 -11.85 -11.77 8.43
CA ARG A 236 -11.81 -10.33 8.16
C ARG A 236 -11.16 -9.51 9.29
N TRP A 237 -10.72 -8.32 8.93
CA TRP A 237 -10.31 -7.26 9.84
C TRP A 237 -11.56 -6.64 10.45
N HIS A 238 -11.62 -6.59 11.78
CA HIS A 238 -12.65 -5.86 12.51
C HIS A 238 -12.03 -4.68 13.24
N TYR A 239 -12.58 -3.48 13.01
CA TYR A 239 -12.01 -2.22 13.48
C TYR A 239 -12.61 -1.76 14.80
N THR A 240 -11.74 -1.46 15.75
CA THR A 240 -12.01 -0.96 17.10
C THR A 240 -11.44 0.45 17.28
N VAL A 241 -11.83 1.37 16.40
CA VAL A 241 -11.38 2.77 16.44
C VAL A 241 -12.16 3.53 17.52
N PRO A 242 -11.49 4.19 18.47
CA PRO A 242 -12.18 4.82 19.59
C PRO A 242 -12.84 6.16 19.24
N ILE A 243 -12.49 6.77 18.11
CA ILE A 243 -12.97 8.09 17.67
C ILE A 243 -14.03 7.91 16.57
N VAL A 244 -15.25 8.41 16.81
CA VAL A 244 -16.37 8.46 15.85
C VAL A 244 -16.68 7.09 15.20
N GLY A 245 -16.62 6.01 15.98
CA GLY A 245 -16.83 4.65 15.49
C GLY A 245 -18.25 4.31 15.00
N HIS A 246 -19.23 5.22 15.16
CA HIS A 246 -20.65 4.97 14.89
C HIS A 246 -21.09 5.30 13.46
N ILE A 247 -20.35 6.13 12.72
CA ILE A 247 -20.63 6.42 11.31
C ILE A 247 -19.67 5.59 10.47
N LYS A 248 -20.17 4.49 9.90
CA LYS A 248 -19.37 3.52 9.16
C LYS A 248 -19.81 3.41 7.70
N ILE A 249 -18.84 3.19 6.82
CA ILE A 249 -19.06 2.65 5.48
C ILE A 249 -18.38 1.29 5.49
N PHE A 250 -19.14 0.21 5.33
CA PHE A 250 -18.70 -1.15 5.63
C PHE A 250 -18.28 -1.30 7.12
N GLU A 251 -17.13 -1.91 7.42
CA GLU A 251 -16.66 -2.11 8.80
C GLU A 251 -15.93 -0.87 9.35
N MET A 252 -15.30 -0.09 8.48
CA MET A 252 -14.48 1.08 8.84
C MET A 252 -15.31 2.35 9.12
N PRO A 253 -15.00 3.07 10.22
CA PRO A 253 -15.52 4.42 10.45
C PRO A 253 -15.10 5.37 9.33
N VAL A 254 -15.95 6.35 8.99
CA VAL A 254 -15.67 7.30 7.89
C VAL A 254 -14.31 8.00 8.06
N LEU A 255 -13.94 8.39 9.28
CA LEU A 255 -12.62 8.99 9.55
C LEU A 255 -11.46 8.01 9.34
N GLY A 256 -11.68 6.71 9.50
CA GLY A 256 -10.70 5.68 9.23
C GLY A 256 -10.25 5.66 7.77
N TYR A 257 -11.13 6.02 6.83
CA TYR A 257 -10.77 6.11 5.42
C TYR A 257 -9.70 7.17 5.13
N LEU A 258 -9.55 8.18 5.99
CA LEU A 258 -8.50 9.19 5.88
C LEU A 258 -7.10 8.63 6.19
N GLY A 259 -7.01 7.44 6.80
CA GLY A 259 -5.75 6.74 7.03
C GLY A 259 -5.17 6.05 5.79
N PHE A 260 -6.01 5.65 4.82
CA PHE A 260 -5.52 4.94 3.63
C PHE A 260 -4.63 5.80 2.70
N PRO A 261 -4.95 7.08 2.42
CA PRO A 261 -4.06 7.94 1.62
C PRO A 261 -2.64 8.09 2.19
N PRO A 262 -2.42 8.48 3.46
CA PRO A 262 -1.08 8.52 4.02
C PRO A 262 -0.45 7.12 4.15
N PHE A 263 -1.23 6.07 4.41
CA PHE A 263 -0.70 4.70 4.40
C PHE A 263 -0.10 4.31 3.04
N ALA A 264 -0.72 4.70 1.93
CA ALA A 264 -0.14 4.46 0.61
C ALA A 264 1.19 5.20 0.40
N VAL A 265 1.33 6.39 1.00
CA VAL A 265 2.59 7.14 1.02
C VAL A 265 3.64 6.41 1.87
N GLU A 266 3.28 5.86 3.03
CA GLU A 266 4.17 5.01 3.84
C GLU A 266 4.61 3.75 3.09
N CYS A 267 3.69 3.13 2.34
CA CYS A 267 4.02 1.98 1.51
C CYS A 267 5.15 2.31 0.53
N PHE A 268 5.07 3.48 -0.10
CA PHE A 268 6.14 3.97 -0.97
C PHE A 268 7.43 4.25 -0.19
N THR A 269 7.40 4.98 0.92
CA THR A 269 8.65 5.39 1.60
C THR A 269 9.41 4.20 2.18
N LEU A 270 8.70 3.22 2.75
CA LEU A 270 9.27 1.95 3.21
C LEU A 270 9.91 1.17 2.07
N TRP A 271 9.19 1.02 0.94
CA TRP A 271 9.73 0.28 -0.20
C TRP A 271 10.89 1.00 -0.88
N ALA A 272 10.80 2.32 -1.02
CA ALA A 272 11.86 3.16 -1.55
C ALA A 272 13.13 3.03 -0.71
N PHE A 273 13.02 3.00 0.63
CA PHE A 273 14.15 2.82 1.53
C PHE A 273 14.90 1.50 1.28
N VAL A 274 14.17 0.40 1.18
CA VAL A 274 14.75 -0.92 0.86
C VAL A 274 15.41 -0.91 -0.53
N LYS A 275 14.71 -0.41 -1.56
CA LYS A 275 15.26 -0.35 -2.93
C LYS A 275 16.51 0.51 -3.01
N ASN A 276 16.49 1.68 -2.40
CA ASN A 276 17.59 2.62 -2.39
C ASN A 276 18.80 2.02 -1.66
N GLY A 277 18.57 1.32 -0.54
CA GLY A 277 19.61 0.55 0.16
C GLY A 277 20.26 -0.51 -0.74
N PHE A 278 19.46 -1.35 -1.41
CA PHE A 278 19.99 -2.36 -2.33
C PHE A 278 20.73 -1.77 -3.54
N ARG A 279 20.34 -0.60 -4.02
CA ARG A 279 21.02 0.09 -5.13
C ARG A 279 22.35 0.68 -4.68
N ARG A 280 22.38 1.29 -3.49
CA ARG A 280 23.60 1.85 -2.89
C ARG A 280 24.64 0.78 -2.60
N ALA A 281 24.22 -0.36 -2.03
CA ALA A 281 25.13 -1.47 -1.74
C ALA A 281 25.81 -2.02 -3.01
N ARG A 282 25.08 -2.10 -4.12
CA ARG A 282 25.63 -2.51 -5.42
C ARG A 282 26.55 -1.47 -6.06
N GLY A 283 26.28 -0.18 -5.87
CA GLY A 283 27.11 0.91 -6.38
C GLY A 283 28.41 1.14 -5.61
N SER A 284 28.54 0.63 -4.39
CA SER A 284 29.79 0.71 -3.59
C SER A 284 30.77 -0.43 -3.86
N HIS A 285 30.41 -1.41 -4.70
CA HIS A 285 31.24 -2.57 -5.06
C HIS A 285 31.70 -2.57 -6.54
N GLY A 286 31.59 -1.43 -7.23
CA GLY A 286 32.10 -1.22 -8.59
C GLY A 286 32.90 0.07 -8.65
#